data_AF-A0A9E3RWM7-F1
#
_entry.id   AF-A0A9E3RWM7-F1
#
_cell.length_a   1.000
_cell.length_b   1.000
_cell.length_c   1.000
_cell.angle_alpha   90.00
_cell.angle_beta   90.00
_cell.angle_gamma   90.00
#
_symmetry.space_group_name_H-M   'P 1'
#
loop_
_entity.id
_entity.type
_entity.pdbx_description
1 polymer ?
#
loop_
_entity_poly.entity_id
_entity_poly.type
_entity_poly.pdbx_seq_one_letter_code
_entity_poly.pdbx_strand_id
1 'polypeptide(L)' 'MHLCALCNEAIEPVQIQFGEVKKLAGEYWHLDCYAEYFEEALEEV' A
#
# COMPACT_ATOMS: atom_id res chain seq x y z
N MET A 1 -12.00 -4.08 8.34
CA MET A 1 -10.79 -4.80 7.91
C MET A 1 -10.39 -4.23 6.57
N HIS A 2 -9.22 -3.63 6.47
CA HIS A 2 -8.69 -3.08 5.22
C HIS A 2 -7.82 -4.13 4.55
N LEU A 3 -7.79 -4.15 3.23
CA LEU A 3 -6.93 -5.04 2.45
C LEU A 3 -5.96 -4.18 1.64
N CYS A 4 -4.73 -4.66 1.47
CA CYS A 4 -3.78 -4.07 0.55
C CYS A 4 -4.30 -4.19 -0.89
N ALA A 5 -4.28 -3.11 -1.65
CA ALA A 5 -4.80 -3.10 -3.03
C ALA A 5 -3.96 -3.92 -4.01
N LEU A 6 -2.69 -4.22 -3.70
CA LEU A 6 -1.82 -5.03 -4.55
C LEU A 6 -1.88 -6.52 -4.20
N CYS A 7 -1.52 -6.88 -2.96
CA CYS A 7 -1.40 -8.28 -2.56
C CYS A 7 -2.68 -8.89 -1.96
N ASN A 8 -3.74 -8.09 -1.74
CA ASN A 8 -4.99 -8.49 -1.09
C ASN A 8 -4.86 -9.03 0.34
N GLU A 9 -3.69 -8.93 0.97
CA GLU A 9 -3.50 -9.31 2.37
C GLU A 9 -4.14 -8.29 3.32
N ALA A 10 -4.49 -8.75 4.52
CA ALA A 10 -5.10 -7.92 5.53
C ALA A 10 -4.12 -6.86 6.06
N ILE A 11 -4.63 -5.63 6.20
CA ILE A 11 -3.97 -4.55 6.89
C ILE A 11 -4.59 -4.45 8.28
N GLU A 12 -3.76 -4.74 9.27
CA GLU A 12 -4.12 -4.68 10.67
C GLU A 12 -4.30 -3.22 11.12
N PRO A 13 -5.22 -2.93 12.06
CA PRO A 13 -5.45 -1.57 12.56
C PRO A 13 -4.19 -0.91 13.11
N VAL A 14 -3.29 -1.71 13.69
CA VAL A 14 -2.02 -1.27 14.25
C VAL A 14 -1.13 -0.65 13.16
N GLN A 15 -1.03 -1.26 11.98
CA GLN A 15 -0.22 -0.76 10.87
C GLN A 15 -0.72 0.62 10.41
N ILE A 16 -2.03 0.86 10.46
CA ILE A 16 -2.63 2.16 10.15
C ILE A 16 -2.29 3.20 11.22
N GLN A 17 -2.35 2.81 12.50
CA GLN A 17 -2.05 3.71 13.63
C GLN A 17 -0.58 4.14 13.66
N PHE A 18 0.33 3.24 13.26
CA PHE A 18 1.77 3.51 13.20
C PHE A 18 2.21 4.13 11.87
N GLY A 19 1.29 4.35 10.92
CA GLY A 19 1.61 4.98 9.63
C GLY A 19 2.39 4.07 8.68
N GLU A 20 2.34 2.76 8.87
CA GLU A 20 2.97 1.72 8.04
C GLU A 20 2.14 1.38 6.77
N VAL A 21 1.21 2.27 6.41
CA VAL A 21 0.24 2.07 5.34
C VAL A 21 0.06 3.36 4.56
N LYS A 22 0.09 3.28 3.23
CA LYS A 22 -0.25 4.40 2.35
C LYS A 22 -1.73 4.36 2.00
N LYS A 23 -2.41 5.50 2.07
CA LYS A 23 -3.77 5.68 1.56
C LYS A 23 -3.75 6.51 0.29
N LEU A 24 -4.21 5.95 -0.83
CA LEU A 24 -4.29 6.62 -2.12
C LEU A 24 -5.63 6.30 -2.77
N ALA A 25 -6.32 7.31 -3.31
CA ALA A 25 -7.60 7.14 -4.03
C ALA A 25 -8.70 6.36 -3.26
N GLY A 26 -8.65 6.34 -1.92
CA GLY A 26 -9.59 5.58 -1.08
C GLY A 26 -9.15 4.14 -0.77
N GLU A 27 -8.07 3.68 -1.38
CA GLU A 27 -7.47 2.36 -1.20
C GLU A 27 -6.35 2.39 -0.16
N TYR A 28 -6.07 1.22 0.43
CA TYR A 28 -5.04 1.02 1.43
C TYR A 28 -3.92 0.15 0.84
N TRP A 29 -2.68 0.50 1.16
CA TRP A 29 -1.50 -0.12 0.57
C TRP A 29 -0.44 -0.33 1.64
N HIS A 30 0.17 -1.51 1.69
CA HIS A 30 1.47 -1.65 2.35
C HIS A 30 2.47 -0.71 1.68
N LEU A 31 3.38 -0.12 2.47
CA LEU A 31 4.39 0.80 1.94
C LEU A 31 5.25 0.11 0.87
N ASP A 32 5.65 -1.13 1.12
CA ASP A 32 6.46 -1.91 0.19
C ASP A 32 5.70 -2.23 -1.10
N CYS A 33 4.42 -2.64 -1.02
CA CYS A 33 3.58 -2.88 -2.19
C CYS A 33 3.31 -1.59 -2.99
N TYR A 34 3.18 -0.45 -2.31
CA TYR A 34 3.05 0.84 -2.96
C TYR A 34 4.33 1.20 -3.72
N ALA A 35 5.49 1.02 -3.09
CA ALA A 35 6.79 1.25 -3.70
C ALA A 35 6.99 0.34 -4.92
N GLU A 36 6.79 -0.96 -4.80
CA GLU A 36 6.91 -1.92 -5.90
C GLU A 36 6.03 -1.51 -7.11
N TYR A 37 4.74 -1.27 -6.88
CA TYR A 37 3.81 -0.95 -7.97
C TYR A 37 4.09 0.41 -8.64
N PHE A 38 4.42 1.45 -7.87
CA PHE A 38 4.56 2.81 -8.40
C PHE A 38 6.00 3.19 -8.75
N GLU A 39 7.02 2.61 -8.11
CA GLU A 39 8.42 2.82 -8.48
C GLU A 39 8.81 2.00 -9.70
N GLU A 40 8.35 0.74 -9.85
CA GLU A 40 8.54 0.01 -11.13
C GLU A 40 7.81 0.70 -12.29
N ALA A 41 6.67 1.35 -12.04
CA ALA A 41 5.95 2.10 -13.06
C ALA A 41 6.64 3.40 -13.51
N LEU A 42 7.68 3.87 -12.81
CA LEU A 42 8.41 5.10 -13.13
C LEU A 42 9.69 4.87 -13.94
N GLU A 43 10.13 3.63 -14.17
CA GLU A 43 11.36 3.29 -14.91
C GLU A 43 11.20 3.19 -16.46
N GLU A 44 10.20 3.84 -17.05
CA GLU A 44 10.07 3.99 -18.52
C GLU A 44 10.04 5.47 -18.96
N VAL A 45 11.20 6.15 -18.92
CA VAL A 45 11.44 7.44 -19.62
C VAL A 45 12.84 7.56 -20.20
#